data_AF-A0A1Z5JTF7-F1
#
_entry.id   AF-A0A1Z5JTF7-F1
#
_cell.length_a   1.000
_cell.length_b   1.000
_cell.length_c   1.000
_cell.angle_alpha   90.00
_cell.angle_beta   90.00
_cell.angle_gamma   90.00
#
_symmetry.space_group_name_H-M   'P 1'
#
loop_
_entity.id
_entity.type
_entity.pdbx_description
1 polymer ?
#
loop_
_entity_poly.entity_id
_entity_poly.type
_entity_poly.pdbx_seq_one_letter_code
_entity_poly.pdbx_strand_id
1 'polypeptide(L)'
;MSSSNSQGETKALLDTGVVSTAAAGGANFFNQAAQTIQQAQKEGPLTFRILGFLGGLAMIVSNGLAILERFFSFSFARSLMAVYGVIFGVIIVFMDAPFPIICSQKIQTGIHSYAKFLDYTWGRGLFFFFVGTLQVSNVNMLDWAVGGFMIFVGVVAMGVGMATANQMRLVRFAVKDESTLKQKWKEHDANGDGSLDVKELTAFVNDAGVTMTRNEIAAFYLALDKNFDQRIAYEEFYAWWTRESDHSSRVV
;
A
#
# COMPACT_ATOMS: atom_id res chain seq x y z
N MET A 1 50.49 -49.82 -10.95
CA MET A 1 49.67 -50.04 -9.73
C MET A 1 49.00 -48.72 -9.37
N SER A 2 47.72 -48.80 -9.03
CA SER A 2 46.72 -47.74 -9.07
C SER A 2 46.97 -46.58 -8.10
N SER A 3 46.79 -45.34 -8.57
CA SER A 3 46.38 -44.21 -7.75
C SER A 3 45.18 -43.57 -8.43
N SER A 4 43.99 -43.91 -7.94
CA SER A 4 42.70 -43.41 -8.43
C SER A 4 42.46 -41.99 -7.94
N ASN A 5 42.39 -41.08 -8.91
CA ASN A 5 42.11 -39.66 -8.78
C ASN A 5 40.61 -39.43 -8.49
N SER A 6 40.26 -38.95 -7.29
CA SER A 6 38.88 -38.63 -6.88
C SER A 6 38.59 -37.12 -6.96
N GLN A 7 38.58 -36.55 -8.17
CA GLN A 7 38.21 -35.14 -8.39
C GLN A 7 37.19 -34.97 -9.53
N GLY A 8 36.17 -35.85 -9.59
CA GLY A 8 35.18 -35.85 -10.68
C GLY A 8 33.81 -35.22 -10.37
N GLU A 9 33.37 -35.12 -9.12
CA GLU A 9 31.92 -34.97 -8.85
C GLU A 9 31.46 -33.70 -8.13
N THR A 10 32.35 -32.73 -7.86
CA THR A 10 31.98 -31.50 -7.11
C THR A 10 32.05 -30.23 -7.97
N LYS A 11 31.60 -30.31 -9.23
CA LYS A 11 31.61 -29.14 -10.14
C LYS A 11 30.34 -28.92 -10.98
N ALA A 12 29.21 -29.48 -10.58
CA ALA A 12 27.98 -29.43 -11.38
C ALA A 12 26.72 -28.86 -10.68
N LEU A 13 26.84 -28.10 -9.59
CA LEU A 13 25.66 -27.52 -8.90
C LEU A 13 25.79 -26.04 -8.48
N LEU A 14 26.66 -25.29 -9.15
CA LEU A 14 26.66 -23.82 -9.08
C LEU A 14 26.64 -23.29 -10.51
N ASP A 15 25.51 -23.47 -11.18
CA ASP A 15 25.24 -22.76 -12.43
C ASP A 15 25.17 -21.26 -12.10
N THR A 16 26.33 -20.64 -12.23
CA THR A 16 26.56 -19.21 -12.02
C THR A 16 25.75 -18.38 -13.03
N GLY A 17 25.26 -19.03 -14.10
CA GLY A 17 24.31 -18.48 -15.06
C GLY A 17 22.92 -18.22 -14.48
N VAL A 18 22.35 -19.10 -13.63
CA VAL A 18 21.01 -18.87 -13.08
C VAL A 18 21.01 -17.74 -12.06
N VAL A 19 22.06 -17.65 -11.23
CA VAL A 19 22.23 -16.58 -10.24
C VAL A 19 22.52 -15.24 -10.94
N SER A 20 23.34 -15.21 -11.99
CA SER A 20 23.61 -13.99 -12.77
C SER A 20 22.41 -13.55 -13.60
N THR A 21 21.60 -14.47 -14.11
CA THR A 21 20.40 -14.13 -14.89
C THR A 21 19.27 -13.66 -13.99
N ALA A 22 19.12 -14.21 -12.77
CA ALA A 22 18.24 -13.69 -11.74
C ALA A 22 18.70 -12.31 -11.22
N ALA A 23 20.01 -12.11 -11.05
CA ALA A 23 20.58 -10.81 -10.66
C ALA A 23 20.45 -9.75 -11.76
N ALA A 24 20.68 -10.12 -13.03
CA ALA A 24 20.51 -9.22 -14.19
C ALA A 24 19.02 -8.91 -14.45
N GLY A 25 18.14 -9.90 -14.28
CA GLY A 25 16.69 -9.69 -14.31
C GLY A 25 16.23 -8.76 -13.18
N GLY A 26 16.77 -8.94 -11.97
CA GLY A 26 16.53 -8.07 -10.83
C GLY A 26 17.04 -6.64 -11.03
N ALA A 27 18.21 -6.47 -11.64
CA ALA A 27 18.78 -5.14 -11.94
C ALA A 27 17.98 -4.40 -13.01
N ASN A 28 17.52 -5.10 -14.06
CA ASN A 28 16.66 -4.52 -15.09
C ASN A 28 15.28 -4.18 -14.53
N PHE A 29 14.71 -5.05 -13.69
CA PHE A 29 13.46 -4.78 -12.97
C PHE A 29 13.61 -3.60 -12.00
N PHE A 30 14.74 -3.49 -11.29
CA PHE A 30 15.00 -2.38 -10.38
C PHE A 30 15.15 -1.05 -11.13
N ASN A 31 15.83 -1.05 -12.29
CA ASN A 31 15.94 0.14 -13.14
C ASN A 31 14.58 0.54 -13.74
N GLN A 32 13.76 -0.43 -14.15
CA GLN A 32 12.43 -0.18 -14.67
C GLN A 32 11.47 0.29 -13.56
N ALA A 33 11.56 -0.32 -12.36
CA ALA A 33 10.86 0.14 -11.17
C ALA A 33 11.33 1.54 -10.73
N ALA A 34 12.64 1.85 -10.81
CA ALA A 34 13.17 3.17 -10.49
C ALA A 34 12.68 4.24 -11.47
N GLN A 35 12.55 3.91 -12.75
CA GLN A 35 11.93 4.79 -13.75
C GLN A 35 10.43 4.97 -13.49
N THR A 36 9.72 3.88 -13.17
CA THR A 36 8.31 3.95 -12.73
C THR A 36 8.16 4.74 -11.43
N ILE A 37 9.11 4.69 -10.50
CA ILE A 37 9.13 5.48 -9.26
C ILE A 37 9.37 6.97 -9.57
N GLN A 38 10.26 7.31 -10.51
CA GLN A 38 10.46 8.70 -10.94
C GLN A 38 9.24 9.27 -11.67
N GLN A 39 8.52 8.43 -12.41
CA GLN A 39 7.30 8.83 -13.11
C GLN A 39 6.09 8.86 -12.15
N ALA A 40 5.99 7.92 -11.23
CA ALA A 40 5.02 7.88 -10.14
C ALA A 40 5.25 8.97 -9.09
N GLN A 41 6.45 9.53 -8.96
CA GLN A 41 6.65 10.76 -8.17
C GLN A 41 5.85 11.96 -8.71
N LYS A 42 5.47 11.94 -10.00
CA LYS A 42 4.58 12.96 -10.57
C LYS A 42 3.11 12.69 -10.26
N GLU A 43 2.76 11.47 -9.87
CA GLU A 43 1.41 11.01 -9.53
C GLU A 43 1.38 10.51 -8.07
N GLY A 44 1.12 11.43 -7.14
CA GLY A 44 1.14 11.20 -5.69
C GLY A 44 0.47 9.93 -5.14
N PRO A 45 -0.60 9.33 -5.72
CA PRO A 45 -1.28 8.17 -5.14
C PRO A 45 -0.44 6.88 -5.14
N LEU A 46 0.48 6.73 -6.09
CA LEU A 46 1.17 5.46 -6.31
C LEU A 46 2.35 5.25 -5.36
N THR A 47 2.93 6.33 -4.83
CA THR A 47 4.15 6.24 -4.02
C THR A 47 3.93 5.46 -2.72
N PHE A 48 2.82 5.70 -2.00
CA PHE A 48 2.53 5.00 -0.75
C PHE A 48 2.21 3.51 -0.95
N ARG A 49 1.47 3.19 -2.03
CA ARG A 49 1.16 1.80 -2.40
C ARG A 49 2.42 1.03 -2.75
N ILE A 50 3.32 1.62 -3.54
CA ILE A 50 4.59 0.98 -3.91
C ILE A 50 5.47 0.72 -2.69
N LEU A 51 5.54 1.68 -1.75
CA LEU A 51 6.33 1.50 -0.52
C LEU A 51 5.76 0.40 0.37
N GLY A 52 4.44 0.34 0.54
CA GLY A 52 3.75 -0.73 1.27
C GLY A 52 3.95 -2.09 0.61
N PHE A 53 3.80 -2.17 -0.71
CA PHE A 53 4.02 -3.39 -1.51
C PHE A 53 5.46 -3.91 -1.40
N LEU A 54 6.45 -3.03 -1.56
CA LEU A 54 7.87 -3.40 -1.42
C LEU A 54 8.20 -3.86 0.00
N GLY A 55 7.68 -3.16 1.00
CA GLY A 55 7.83 -3.54 2.41
C GLY A 55 7.21 -4.90 2.72
N GLY A 56 6.00 -5.15 2.22
CA GLY A 56 5.31 -6.44 2.34
C GLY A 56 6.08 -7.57 1.66
N LEU A 57 6.60 -7.35 0.45
CA LEU A 57 7.41 -8.35 -0.26
C LEU A 57 8.72 -8.65 0.48
N ALA A 58 9.41 -7.61 0.97
CA ALA A 58 10.62 -7.77 1.78
C ALA A 58 10.33 -8.55 3.07
N MET A 59 9.17 -8.32 3.69
CA MET A 59 8.73 -9.04 4.89
C MET A 59 8.43 -10.53 4.61
N ILE A 60 7.82 -10.86 3.46
CA ILE A 60 7.61 -12.26 3.06
C ILE A 60 8.95 -12.96 2.87
N VAL A 61 9.90 -12.32 2.18
CA VAL A 61 11.22 -12.89 1.91
C VAL A 61 12.02 -13.07 3.21
N SER A 62 12.07 -12.05 4.06
CA SER A 62 12.83 -12.09 5.31
C SER A 62 12.30 -13.16 6.25
N ASN A 63 10.99 -13.23 6.45
CA ASN A 63 10.37 -14.21 7.33
C ASN A 63 10.34 -15.61 6.71
N GLY A 64 10.19 -15.73 5.38
CA GLY A 64 10.21 -17.01 4.68
C GLY A 64 11.55 -17.72 4.79
N LEU A 65 12.66 -16.99 4.60
CA LEU A 65 14.01 -17.52 4.84
C LEU A 65 14.21 -17.91 6.31
N ALA A 66 13.73 -17.06 7.23
CA ALA A 66 13.85 -17.30 8.66
C ALA A 66 13.04 -18.49 9.16
N ILE A 67 11.92 -18.86 8.53
CA ILE A 67 11.14 -20.06 8.89
C ILE A 67 11.99 -21.32 8.75
N LEU A 68 12.75 -21.44 7.65
CA LEU A 68 13.57 -22.62 7.39
C LEU A 68 14.66 -22.79 8.46
N GLU A 69 15.36 -21.71 8.83
CA GLU A 69 16.37 -21.73 9.89
C GLU A 69 15.77 -21.97 11.28
N ARG A 70 14.65 -21.31 11.59
CA ARG A 70 14.01 -21.37 12.91
C ARG A 70 13.32 -22.72 13.17
N PHE A 71 12.83 -23.39 12.12
CA PHE A 71 12.24 -24.73 12.21
C PHE A 71 13.25 -25.76 12.72
N PHE A 72 14.50 -25.73 12.23
CA PHE A 72 15.56 -26.59 12.74
C PHE A 72 16.05 -26.18 14.15
N SER A 73 15.86 -24.92 14.55
CA SER A 73 16.26 -24.42 15.87
C SER A 73 15.32 -24.80 17.03
N PHE A 74 14.21 -25.50 16.78
CA PHE A 74 13.16 -25.88 17.75
C PHE A 74 12.53 -24.74 18.57
N SER A 75 12.78 -23.48 18.21
CA SER A 75 12.24 -22.32 18.93
C SER A 75 10.81 -21.98 18.48
N PHE A 76 9.83 -22.67 19.06
CA PHE A 76 8.41 -22.57 18.70
C PHE A 76 7.90 -21.12 18.64
N ALA A 77 8.23 -20.30 19.64
CA ALA A 77 7.79 -18.90 19.68
C ALA A 77 8.31 -18.06 18.51
N ARG A 78 9.59 -18.23 18.12
CA ARG A 78 10.20 -17.48 17.00
C ARG A 78 9.75 -17.98 15.63
N SER A 79 9.47 -19.29 15.53
CA SER A 79 8.88 -19.88 14.33
C SER A 79 7.46 -19.36 14.13
N LEU A 80 6.66 -19.24 15.20
CA LEU A 80 5.31 -18.70 15.13
C LEU A 80 5.31 -17.24 14.69
N MET A 81 6.20 -16.41 15.24
CA MET A 81 6.38 -15.01 14.79
C MET A 81 6.76 -14.91 13.31
N ALA A 82 7.61 -15.82 12.81
CA ALA A 82 7.98 -15.85 11.40
C ALA A 82 6.79 -16.21 10.49
N VAL A 83 5.96 -17.18 10.91
CA VAL A 83 4.71 -17.53 10.20
C VAL A 83 3.75 -16.34 10.16
N TYR A 84 3.55 -15.64 11.29
CA TYR A 84 2.75 -14.42 11.31
C TYR A 84 3.33 -13.33 10.41
N GLY A 85 4.66 -13.16 10.37
CA GLY A 85 5.32 -12.21 9.47
C GLY A 85 5.07 -12.51 8.00
N VAL A 86 5.08 -13.78 7.59
CA VAL A 86 4.72 -14.16 6.21
C VAL A 86 3.24 -13.89 5.93
N ILE A 87 2.33 -14.26 6.84
CA ILE A 87 0.88 -14.02 6.67
C ILE A 87 0.60 -12.52 6.53
N PHE A 88 1.14 -11.70 7.43
CA PHE A 88 0.96 -10.24 7.37
C PHE A 88 1.62 -9.64 6.13
N GLY A 89 2.81 -10.11 5.74
CA GLY A 89 3.46 -9.69 4.50
C GLY A 89 2.61 -9.97 3.26
N VAL A 90 1.99 -11.15 3.19
CA VAL A 90 1.05 -11.51 2.11
C VAL A 90 -0.17 -10.59 2.13
N ILE A 91 -0.78 -10.33 3.29
CA ILE A 91 -1.91 -9.40 3.42
C ILE A 91 -1.54 -8.00 2.92
N ILE A 92 -0.36 -7.48 3.29
CA ILE A 92 0.13 -6.15 2.87
C ILE A 92 0.31 -6.10 1.35
N VAL A 93 0.96 -7.13 0.78
CA VAL A 93 1.17 -7.22 -0.68
C VAL A 93 -0.16 -7.23 -1.43
N PHE A 94 -1.16 -7.95 -0.93
CA PHE A 94 -2.50 -7.94 -1.53
C PHE A 94 -3.22 -6.61 -1.37
N MET A 95 -3.03 -5.92 -0.24
CA MET A 95 -3.68 -4.64 0.04
C MET A 95 -3.12 -3.47 -0.78
N ASP A 96 -1.82 -3.47 -1.06
CA ASP A 96 -1.13 -2.38 -1.75
C ASP A 96 -0.59 -2.76 -3.14
N ALA A 97 -1.05 -3.88 -3.70
CA ALA A 97 -0.70 -4.29 -5.06
C ALA A 97 -0.95 -3.12 -6.04
N PRO A 98 0.10 -2.60 -6.72
CA PRO A 98 -0.05 -1.47 -7.63
C PRO A 98 -0.78 -1.82 -8.94
N PHE A 99 -1.09 -3.09 -9.18
CA PHE A 99 -1.72 -3.58 -10.40
C PHE A 99 -3.02 -4.34 -10.09
N PRO A 100 -4.07 -4.18 -10.91
CA PRO A 100 -5.24 -5.04 -10.87
C PRO A 100 -4.88 -6.41 -11.46
N ILE A 101 -4.26 -7.27 -10.65
CA ILE A 101 -4.30 -8.71 -10.93
C ILE A 101 -5.76 -9.11 -10.74
N ILE A 102 -6.35 -9.77 -11.73
CA ILE A 102 -7.78 -10.12 -11.82
C ILE A 102 -8.33 -10.85 -10.56
N CYS A 103 -7.46 -11.40 -9.70
CA CYS A 103 -7.81 -11.99 -8.40
C CYS A 103 -7.93 -10.99 -7.23
N SER A 104 -7.49 -9.73 -7.38
CA SER A 104 -7.39 -8.73 -6.32
C SER A 104 -8.75 -8.19 -5.88
N GLN A 105 -9.66 -7.85 -6.81
CA GLN A 105 -10.93 -7.20 -6.45
C GLN A 105 -11.78 -8.01 -5.47
N LYS A 106 -11.84 -9.34 -5.58
CA LYS A 106 -12.66 -10.19 -4.68
C LYS A 106 -12.05 -10.29 -3.28
N ILE A 107 -10.74 -10.45 -3.18
CA ILE A 107 -10.02 -10.56 -1.89
C ILE A 107 -9.98 -9.20 -1.21
N GLN A 108 -9.72 -8.14 -1.98
CA GLN A 108 -9.73 -6.76 -1.51
C GLN A 108 -11.13 -6.40 -0.97
N THR A 109 -12.20 -6.66 -1.71
CA THR A 109 -13.58 -6.47 -1.23
C THR A 109 -13.87 -7.30 0.03
N GLY A 110 -13.34 -8.54 0.10
CA GLY A 110 -13.44 -9.39 1.28
C GLY A 110 -12.76 -8.78 2.51
N ILE A 111 -11.50 -8.35 2.40
CA ILE A 111 -10.73 -7.72 3.48
C ILE A 111 -11.41 -6.42 3.92
N HIS A 112 -11.89 -5.60 2.98
CA HIS A 112 -12.61 -4.37 3.29
C HIS A 112 -13.93 -4.61 4.04
N SER A 113 -14.59 -5.74 3.78
CA SER A 113 -15.81 -6.13 4.51
C SER A 113 -15.51 -6.43 5.99
N TYR A 114 -14.38 -7.08 6.29
CA TYR A 114 -13.99 -7.43 7.66
C TYR A 114 -13.24 -6.32 8.40
N ALA A 115 -12.45 -5.49 7.71
CA ALA A 115 -11.55 -4.51 8.31
C ALA A 115 -11.72 -3.11 7.71
N LYS A 116 -12.89 -2.48 7.95
CA LYS A 116 -13.23 -1.12 7.50
C LYS A 116 -12.22 -0.03 7.90
N PHE A 117 -11.35 -0.28 8.88
CA PHE A 117 -10.32 0.67 9.28
C PHE A 117 -9.14 0.73 8.29
N LEU A 118 -8.89 -0.33 7.50
CA LEU A 118 -7.82 -0.39 6.49
C LEU A 118 -8.17 0.40 5.21
N ASP A 119 -9.41 0.83 5.06
CA ASP A 119 -9.83 1.77 4.02
C ASP A 119 -9.16 3.13 4.18
N TYR A 120 -8.85 3.52 5.42
CA TYR A 120 -8.26 4.80 5.72
C TYR A 120 -6.74 4.72 5.64
N THR A 121 -6.11 5.71 5.01
CA THR A 121 -4.65 5.84 4.91
C THR A 121 -3.98 5.82 6.29
N TRP A 122 -4.61 6.40 7.31
CA TRP A 122 -4.10 6.36 8.68
C TRP A 122 -4.20 4.96 9.32
N GLY A 123 -5.24 4.19 9.00
CA GLY A 123 -5.43 2.82 9.49
C GLY A 123 -4.43 1.85 8.86
N ARG A 124 -4.12 2.02 7.57
CA ARG A 124 -3.00 1.32 6.91
C ARG A 124 -1.65 1.68 7.54
N GLY A 125 -1.42 2.97 7.79
CA GLY A 125 -0.20 3.43 8.47
C GLY A 125 -0.03 2.82 9.87
N LEU A 126 -1.11 2.75 10.64
CA LEU A 126 -1.13 2.09 11.95
C LEU A 126 -0.83 0.59 11.83
N PHE A 127 -1.38 -0.06 10.82
CA PHE A 127 -1.11 -1.48 10.56
C PHE A 127 0.36 -1.72 10.22
N PHE A 128 0.98 -0.90 9.35
CA PHE A 128 2.42 -1.00 9.05
C PHE A 128 3.30 -0.73 10.26
N PHE A 129 2.94 0.26 11.07
CA PHE A 129 3.62 0.54 12.32
C PHE A 129 3.58 -0.68 13.25
N PHE A 130 2.39 -1.26 13.45
CA PHE A 130 2.21 -2.46 14.28
C PHE A 130 3.03 -3.64 13.77
N VAL A 131 2.88 -4.02 12.50
CA VAL A 131 3.60 -5.17 11.93
C VAL A 131 5.11 -4.92 11.90
N GLY A 132 5.55 -3.69 11.63
CA GLY A 132 6.96 -3.29 11.67
C GLY A 132 7.56 -3.44 13.08
N THR A 133 6.86 -2.98 14.13
CA THR A 133 7.32 -3.18 15.52
C THR A 133 7.37 -4.65 15.93
N LEU A 134 6.41 -5.48 15.49
CA LEU A 134 6.46 -6.93 15.70
C LEU A 134 7.68 -7.56 15.03
N GLN A 135 8.08 -7.08 13.85
CA GLN A 135 9.22 -7.64 13.13
C GLN A 135 10.56 -7.29 13.78
N VAL A 136 10.73 -6.04 14.24
CA VAL A 136 11.94 -5.58 14.97
C VAL A 136 12.17 -6.38 16.26
N SER A 137 11.12 -7.01 16.83
CA SER A 137 11.27 -7.88 18.00
C SER A 137 12.14 -9.13 17.76
N ASN A 138 12.41 -9.50 16.51
CA ASN A 138 13.31 -10.62 16.19
C ASN A 138 14.78 -10.20 16.24
N VAL A 139 15.72 -11.13 16.46
CA VAL A 139 17.15 -10.80 16.64
C VAL A 139 17.95 -10.66 15.33
N ASN A 140 17.30 -10.82 14.18
CA ASN A 140 17.99 -10.80 12.88
C ASN A 140 18.14 -9.35 12.37
N MET A 141 19.33 -9.01 11.89
CA MET A 141 19.61 -7.66 11.34
C MET A 141 18.73 -7.33 10.13
N LEU A 142 18.44 -8.32 9.28
CA LEU A 142 17.51 -8.17 8.16
C LEU A 142 16.09 -7.79 8.63
N ASP A 143 15.62 -8.42 9.71
CA ASP A 143 14.31 -8.14 10.29
C ASP A 143 14.26 -6.73 10.91
N TRP A 144 15.37 -6.25 11.47
CA TRP A 144 15.46 -4.87 11.98
C TRP A 144 15.43 -3.85 10.86
N ALA A 145 16.12 -4.11 9.75
CA ALA A 145 16.12 -3.21 8.59
C ALA A 145 14.73 -3.12 7.94
N VAL A 146 14.11 -4.27 7.66
CA VAL A 146 12.77 -4.32 7.06
C VAL A 146 11.71 -3.78 8.02
N GLY A 147 11.76 -4.16 9.30
CA GLY A 147 10.84 -3.67 10.32
C GLY A 147 10.97 -2.17 10.58
N GLY A 148 12.19 -1.64 10.63
CA GLY A 148 12.45 -0.21 10.78
C GLY A 148 11.95 0.61 9.58
N PHE A 149 12.13 0.11 8.36
CA PHE A 149 11.55 0.70 7.16
C PHE A 149 10.01 0.75 7.23
N MET A 150 9.37 -0.35 7.64
CA MET A 150 7.91 -0.43 7.77
C MET A 150 7.37 0.53 8.84
N ILE A 151 8.07 0.68 9.97
CA ILE A 151 7.71 1.66 11.00
C ILE A 151 7.76 3.07 10.43
N PHE A 152 8.82 3.43 9.70
CA PHE A 152 8.96 4.75 9.08
C PHE A 152 7.82 5.03 8.09
N VAL A 153 7.56 4.09 7.18
CA VAL A 153 6.45 4.18 6.21
C VAL A 153 5.10 4.31 6.95
N GLY A 154 4.90 3.53 8.02
CA GLY A 154 3.69 3.57 8.83
C GLY A 154 3.44 4.93 9.49
N VAL A 155 4.47 5.53 10.10
CA VAL A 155 4.38 6.86 10.73
C VAL A 155 4.07 7.94 9.70
N VAL A 156 4.74 7.91 8.54
CA VAL A 156 4.49 8.89 7.47
C VAL A 156 3.06 8.74 6.94
N ALA A 157 2.60 7.52 6.66
CA ALA A 157 1.24 7.24 6.19
C ALA A 157 0.18 7.65 7.23
N MET A 158 0.45 7.45 8.51
CA MET A 158 -0.42 7.92 9.60
C MET A 158 -0.51 9.45 9.64
N GLY A 159 0.62 10.15 9.53
CA GLY A 159 0.67 11.62 9.50
C GLY A 159 -0.10 12.21 8.31
N VAL A 160 0.15 11.71 7.10
CA VAL A 160 -0.57 12.14 5.90
C VAL A 160 -2.05 11.79 5.99
N GLY A 161 -2.40 10.60 6.49
CA GLY A 161 -3.79 10.19 6.66
C GLY A 161 -4.58 11.08 7.62
N MET A 162 -3.98 11.51 8.73
CA MET A 162 -4.60 12.44 9.67
C MET A 162 -4.76 13.85 9.07
N ALA A 163 -3.74 14.35 8.37
CA ALA A 163 -3.80 15.64 7.69
C ALA A 163 -4.91 15.64 6.63
N THR A 164 -4.94 14.63 5.75
CA THR A 164 -6.00 14.44 4.75
C THR A 164 -7.38 14.35 5.39
N ALA A 165 -7.56 13.62 6.50
CA ALA A 165 -8.85 13.51 7.16
C ALA A 165 -9.39 14.88 7.62
N ASN A 166 -8.52 15.77 8.09
CA ASN A 166 -8.90 17.14 8.44
C ASN A 166 -9.30 17.94 7.19
N GLN A 167 -8.51 17.86 6.12
CA GLN A 167 -8.80 18.57 4.87
C GLN A 167 -10.10 18.07 4.21
N MET A 168 -10.34 16.77 4.23
CA MET A 168 -11.58 16.11 3.79
C MET A 168 -12.80 16.67 4.53
N ARG A 169 -12.69 16.90 5.84
CA ARG A 169 -13.75 17.55 6.62
C ARG A 169 -14.00 18.99 6.16
N LEU A 170 -12.94 19.75 5.87
CA LEU A 170 -13.07 21.12 5.37
C LEU A 170 -13.78 21.18 4.01
N VAL A 171 -13.46 20.25 3.09
CA VAL A 171 -14.14 20.15 1.78
C VAL A 171 -15.64 19.89 1.96
N ARG A 172 -16.02 19.00 2.88
CA ARG A 172 -17.44 18.78 3.21
C ARG A 172 -18.12 20.01 3.80
N PHE A 173 -17.43 20.75 4.67
CA PHE A 173 -18.00 21.98 5.25
C PHE A 173 -18.15 23.11 4.22
N ALA A 174 -17.30 23.14 3.19
CA ALA A 174 -17.39 24.10 2.10
C ALA A 174 -18.56 23.78 1.14
N VAL A 175 -18.84 22.50 0.91
CA VAL A 175 -19.91 22.04 0.03
C VAL A 175 -21.05 21.45 0.85
N LYS A 176 -21.95 22.29 1.38
CA LYS A 176 -23.06 21.84 2.25
C LYS A 176 -24.33 21.41 1.52
N ASP A 177 -24.58 21.99 0.36
CA ASP A 177 -25.82 21.76 -0.38
C ASP A 177 -25.60 20.73 -1.48
N GLU A 178 -26.54 19.79 -1.61
CA GLU A 178 -26.51 18.77 -2.66
C GLU A 178 -26.56 19.41 -4.06
N SER A 179 -27.28 20.52 -4.23
CA SER A 179 -27.33 21.27 -5.49
C SER A 179 -25.96 21.86 -5.85
N THR A 180 -25.26 22.45 -4.88
CA THR A 180 -23.89 22.97 -5.06
C THR A 180 -22.91 21.85 -5.34
N LEU A 181 -23.06 20.69 -4.67
CA LEU A 181 -22.25 19.51 -4.95
C LEU A 181 -22.42 19.04 -6.41
N LYS A 182 -23.67 18.86 -6.85
CA LYS A 182 -23.99 18.45 -8.24
C LYS A 182 -23.51 19.46 -9.27
N GLN A 183 -23.64 20.75 -8.97
CA GLN A 183 -23.16 21.81 -9.86
C GLN A 183 -21.64 21.75 -9.99
N LYS A 184 -20.90 21.79 -8.87
CA LYS A 184 -19.43 21.70 -8.88
C LYS A 184 -18.96 20.40 -9.53
N TRP A 185 -19.62 19.28 -9.25
CA TRP A 185 -19.31 18.00 -9.90
C TRP A 185 -19.35 18.11 -11.43
N LYS A 186 -20.45 18.64 -11.97
CA LYS A 186 -20.62 18.81 -13.42
C LYS A 186 -19.64 19.82 -14.03
N GLU A 187 -19.19 20.80 -13.27
CA GLU A 187 -18.20 21.79 -13.71
C GLU A 187 -16.78 21.19 -13.79
N HIS A 188 -16.45 20.23 -12.92
CA HIS A 188 -15.11 19.61 -12.84
C HIS A 188 -14.99 18.28 -13.62
N ASP A 189 -16.10 17.58 -13.89
CA ASP A 189 -16.16 16.43 -14.80
C ASP A 189 -16.05 16.89 -16.27
N ALA A 190 -14.86 17.34 -16.66
CA ALA A 190 -14.59 17.94 -17.97
C ALA A 190 -14.60 16.91 -19.10
N ASN A 191 -14.29 15.66 -18.79
CA ASN A 191 -14.25 14.56 -19.75
C ASN A 191 -15.64 13.89 -19.93
N GLY A 192 -16.59 14.13 -19.02
CA GLY A 192 -17.96 13.65 -19.08
C GLY A 192 -18.09 12.15 -18.86
N ASP A 193 -17.09 11.51 -18.24
CA ASP A 193 -17.07 10.08 -17.99
C ASP A 193 -17.79 9.67 -16.70
N GLY A 194 -18.34 10.65 -15.97
CA GLY A 194 -19.10 10.44 -14.73
C GLY A 194 -18.23 10.12 -13.53
N SER A 195 -16.90 10.21 -13.66
CA SER A 195 -15.92 9.98 -12.62
C SER A 195 -14.93 11.14 -12.52
N LEU A 196 -14.30 11.31 -11.36
CA LEU A 196 -13.20 12.26 -11.21
C LEU A 196 -11.85 11.55 -11.20
N ASP A 197 -10.95 12.01 -12.05
CA ASP A 197 -9.53 11.69 -11.98
C ASP A 197 -8.81 12.51 -10.88
N VAL A 198 -7.53 12.23 -10.66
CA VAL A 198 -6.73 12.93 -9.62
C VAL A 198 -6.63 14.44 -9.88
N LYS A 199 -6.58 14.87 -11.14
CA LYS A 199 -6.46 16.29 -11.52
C LYS A 199 -7.79 17.01 -11.34
N GLU A 200 -8.88 16.39 -11.75
CA GLU A 200 -10.24 16.89 -11.59
C GLU A 200 -10.62 16.97 -10.11
N LEU A 201 -10.27 15.96 -9.30
CA LEU A 201 -10.41 16.03 -7.85
C LEU A 201 -9.58 17.18 -7.24
N THR A 202 -8.36 17.39 -7.72
CA THR A 202 -7.51 18.50 -7.24
C THR A 202 -8.14 19.86 -7.55
N ALA A 203 -8.69 20.02 -8.76
CA ALA A 203 -9.39 21.23 -9.17
C ALA A 203 -10.64 21.46 -8.30
N PHE A 204 -11.44 20.41 -8.09
CA PHE A 204 -12.63 20.44 -7.23
C PHE A 204 -12.30 20.88 -5.80
N VAL A 205 -11.25 20.31 -5.19
CA VAL A 205 -10.84 20.59 -3.81
C VAL A 205 -10.36 22.04 -3.66
N ASN A 206 -9.59 22.55 -4.63
CA ASN A 206 -9.17 23.95 -4.65
C ASN A 206 -10.33 24.92 -4.84
N ASP A 207 -11.30 24.57 -5.71
CA ASP A 207 -12.53 25.34 -5.92
C ASP A 207 -13.50 25.28 -4.73
N ALA A 208 -13.38 24.26 -3.88
CA ALA A 208 -14.00 24.23 -2.55
C ALA A 208 -13.26 25.10 -1.51
N GLY A 209 -12.16 25.77 -1.89
CA GLY A 209 -11.40 26.65 -1.00
C GLY A 209 -10.44 25.92 -0.06
N VAL A 210 -10.16 24.64 -0.33
CA VAL A 210 -9.25 23.83 0.49
C VAL A 210 -7.98 23.53 -0.29
N THR A 211 -6.84 23.90 0.27
CA THR A 211 -5.53 23.61 -0.36
C THR A 211 -4.96 22.33 0.23
N MET A 212 -4.71 21.34 -0.63
CA MET A 212 -4.08 20.09 -0.26
C MET A 212 -2.77 19.87 -1.01
N THR A 213 -1.81 19.24 -0.35
CA THR A 213 -0.58 18.75 -0.98
C THR A 213 -0.86 17.54 -1.86
N ARG A 214 0.08 17.19 -2.75
CA ARG A 214 -0.05 16.00 -3.63
C ARG A 214 -0.27 14.70 -2.86
N ASN A 215 0.41 14.55 -1.73
CA ASN A 215 0.28 13.39 -0.86
C ASN A 215 -1.08 13.35 -0.15
N GLU A 216 -1.63 14.51 0.18
CA GLU A 216 -2.95 14.60 0.80
C GLU A 216 -4.06 14.32 -0.21
N ILE A 217 -3.97 14.85 -1.43
CA ILE A 217 -4.88 14.54 -2.54
C ILE A 217 -4.83 13.05 -2.85
N ALA A 218 -3.64 12.46 -2.93
CA ALA A 218 -3.43 11.03 -3.11
C ALA A 218 -4.13 10.18 -2.04
N ALA A 219 -4.00 10.58 -0.77
CA ALA A 219 -4.66 9.91 0.34
C ALA A 219 -6.18 10.15 0.33
N PHE A 220 -6.65 11.31 -0.13
CA PHE A 220 -8.08 11.60 -0.28
C PHE A 220 -8.65 10.69 -1.37
N TYR A 221 -8.00 10.66 -2.52
CA TYR A 221 -8.34 9.80 -3.64
C TYR A 221 -8.48 8.33 -3.20
N LEU A 222 -7.47 7.82 -2.49
CA LEU A 222 -7.47 6.45 -1.96
C LEU A 222 -8.58 6.18 -0.94
N ALA A 223 -9.02 7.20 -0.21
CA ALA A 223 -10.12 7.07 0.75
C ALA A 223 -11.50 7.05 0.08
N LEU A 224 -11.62 7.63 -1.12
CA LEU A 224 -12.86 7.70 -1.91
C LEU A 224 -13.04 6.51 -2.86
N ASP A 225 -11.97 6.11 -3.56
CA ASP A 225 -11.93 4.97 -4.49
C ASP A 225 -12.12 3.65 -3.72
N LYS A 226 -13.36 3.15 -3.62
CA LYS A 226 -13.72 1.95 -2.86
C LYS A 226 -13.64 0.69 -3.69
N ASN A 227 -13.90 0.80 -4.98
CA ASN A 227 -13.87 -0.32 -5.92
C ASN A 227 -12.47 -0.55 -6.53
N PHE A 228 -11.52 0.35 -6.27
CA PHE A 228 -10.13 0.32 -6.75
C PHE A 228 -10.02 0.31 -8.27
N ASP A 229 -10.98 0.95 -8.94
CA ASP A 229 -10.96 1.10 -10.40
C ASP A 229 -10.09 2.28 -10.86
N GLN A 230 -9.43 2.98 -9.91
CA GLN A 230 -8.64 4.17 -10.16
C GLN A 230 -9.45 5.28 -10.83
N ARG A 231 -10.73 5.36 -10.46
CA ARG A 231 -11.67 6.45 -10.75
C ARG A 231 -12.47 6.71 -9.48
N ILE A 232 -13.04 7.91 -9.37
CA ILE A 232 -13.98 8.20 -8.28
C ILE A 232 -15.33 8.41 -8.93
N ALA A 233 -16.21 7.42 -8.81
CA ALA A 233 -17.57 7.56 -9.30
C ALA A 233 -18.35 8.57 -8.44
N TYR A 234 -19.36 9.21 -9.04
CA TYR A 234 -20.22 10.15 -8.30
C TYR A 234 -20.85 9.50 -7.06
N GLU A 235 -21.26 8.24 -7.17
CA GLU A 235 -21.86 7.47 -6.07
C GLU A 235 -20.89 7.28 -4.91
N GLU A 236 -19.60 7.04 -5.19
CA GLU A 236 -18.57 6.87 -4.15
C GLU A 236 -18.31 8.19 -3.41
N PHE A 237 -18.18 9.29 -4.17
CA PHE A 237 -18.04 10.62 -3.59
C PHE A 237 -19.27 11.01 -2.77
N TYR A 238 -20.46 10.80 -3.31
CA TYR A 238 -21.72 11.13 -2.65
C TYR A 238 -21.94 10.30 -1.38
N ALA A 239 -21.64 9.00 -1.41
CA ALA A 239 -21.70 8.13 -0.24
C ALA A 239 -20.71 8.56 0.85
N TRP A 240 -19.53 9.04 0.48
CA TRP A 240 -18.60 9.65 1.43
C TRP A 240 -19.17 10.95 1.99
N TRP A 241 -19.65 11.87 1.15
CA TRP A 241 -20.15 13.18 1.55
C TRP A 241 -21.35 13.08 2.53
N THR A 242 -22.28 12.16 2.28
CA THR A 242 -23.47 11.92 3.11
C THR A 242 -23.22 11.16 4.42
N ARG A 243 -22.08 10.47 4.56
CA ARG A 243 -21.82 9.56 5.70
C ARG A 243 -21.73 10.25 7.08
N GLU A 244 -21.60 11.58 7.11
CA GLU A 244 -21.44 12.37 8.34
C GLU A 244 -22.51 13.45 8.53
N SER A 245 -23.25 13.82 7.47
CA SER A 245 -24.43 14.70 7.60
C SER A 245 -25.49 14.08 8.52
N ASP A 246 -25.56 12.75 8.57
CA ASP A 246 -26.46 12.00 9.44
C ASP A 246 -26.09 12.06 10.94
N HIS A 247 -24.82 12.32 11.27
CA HIS A 247 -24.37 12.50 12.67
C HIS A 247 -24.55 13.93 13.15
N SER A 248 -24.34 14.94 12.30
CA SER A 248 -24.59 16.34 12.67
C SER A 248 -26.09 16.67 12.77
N SER A 249 -26.96 15.91 12.11
CA SER A 249 -28.43 16.10 12.18
C SER A 249 -29.07 15.46 13.42
N ARG A 250 -28.33 14.61 14.15
CA ARG A 250 -28.78 13.94 15.39
C ARG A 250 -28.34 14.66 16.67
N VAL A 251 -27.51 15.69 16.54
CA VAL A 251 -26.93 16.45 17.68
C VAL A 251 -27.40 17.92 17.65
N VAL A 252 -28.41 18.23 16.83
CA VAL A 252 -29.13 19.52 16.84
C VAL A 252 -30.55 19.30 17.29
#